data_AF-A0A7V9TEC8-F1
#
_entry.id   AF-A0A7V9TEC8-F1
#
_cell.length_a   1.000
_cell.length_b   1.000
_cell.length_c   1.000
_cell.angle_alpha   90.00
_cell.angle_beta   90.00
_cell.angle_gamma   90.00
#
_symmetry.space_group_name_H-M   'P 1'
#
loop_
_entity.id
_entity.type
_entity.pdbx_description
1 polymer ?
#
loop_
_entity_poly.entity_id
_entity_poly.type
_entity_poly.pdbx_seq_one_letter_code
_entity_poly.pdbx_strand_id
1 'polypeptide(L)'
;MSHAPERPVITVEDFLAGAPARLELKVLAGGRGAAGREIDIARIQKLGLALAGFAHYIHPGRVQIVGQSEIWYLGQLSSEKKREAIQNLALEKISCVLVTKELTPPEELLEEAERAALPVIQTPLISSIAIVAVTEFLQEALAPREVRHGVLLDLYGLGVLIEG
;
A
#
# COMPACT_ATOMS: atom_id res chain seq x y z
N MET A 1 20.93 27.69 5.29
CA MET A 1 21.17 26.39 5.95
C MET A 1 20.37 25.36 5.18
N SER A 2 21.02 24.35 4.63
CA SER A 2 20.37 23.28 3.85
C SER A 2 19.54 22.41 4.79
N HIS A 3 18.22 22.63 4.82
CA HIS A 3 17.30 21.71 5.47
C HIS A 3 17.06 20.60 4.44
N ALA A 4 17.70 19.43 4.63
CA ALA A 4 17.34 18.27 3.84
C ALA A 4 15.86 17.99 4.10
N PRO A 5 15.00 17.91 3.07
CA PRO A 5 13.58 17.69 3.29
C PRO A 5 13.39 16.34 3.98
N GLU A 6 12.74 16.37 5.15
CA GLU A 6 12.29 15.17 5.86
C GLU A 6 11.41 14.36 4.91
N ARG A 7 11.69 13.05 4.76
CA ARG A 7 10.90 12.21 3.87
C ARG A 7 9.50 12.09 4.47
N PRO A 8 8.45 12.54 3.79
CA PRO A 8 7.10 12.36 4.30
C PRO A 8 6.80 10.86 4.37
N VAL A 9 6.17 10.46 5.47
CA VAL A 9 5.78 9.08 5.77
C VAL A 9 4.37 9.11 6.34
N ILE A 10 3.56 8.11 6.00
CA ILE A 10 2.25 7.89 6.62
C ILE A 10 2.18 6.47 7.17
N THR A 11 1.33 6.24 8.17
CA THR A 11 1.05 4.89 8.63
C THR A 11 0.01 4.20 7.73
N VAL A 12 -0.11 2.88 7.85
CA VAL A 12 -1.22 2.16 7.21
C VAL A 12 -2.57 2.58 7.82
N GLU A 13 -2.60 2.99 9.08
CA GLU A 13 -3.79 3.57 9.71
C GLU A 13 -4.20 4.89 9.04
N ASP A 14 -3.26 5.80 8.79
CA ASP A 14 -3.51 7.03 8.04
C ASP A 14 -4.01 6.73 6.61
N PHE A 15 -3.44 5.72 5.96
CA PHE A 15 -3.92 5.25 4.66
C PHE A 15 -5.37 4.77 4.74
N LEU A 16 -5.72 3.93 5.72
CA LEU A 16 -7.07 3.42 5.88
C LEU A 16 -8.09 4.53 6.17
N ALA A 17 -7.70 5.54 6.95
CA ALA A 17 -8.56 6.66 7.34
C ALA A 17 -8.70 7.71 6.22
N GLY A 18 -7.62 7.99 5.48
CA GLY A 18 -7.56 9.05 4.47
C GLY A 18 -7.88 8.61 3.05
N ALA A 19 -7.82 7.31 2.77
CA ALA A 19 -8.08 6.76 1.44
C ALA A 19 -9.46 7.19 0.89
N PRO A 20 -9.58 7.52 -0.40
CA PRO A 20 -10.86 7.84 -1.03
C PRO A 20 -11.92 6.76 -0.78
N ALA A 21 -13.13 7.15 -0.39
CA ALA A 21 -14.23 6.22 -0.07
C ALA A 21 -14.53 5.21 -1.20
N ARG A 22 -14.29 5.59 -2.47
CA ARG A 22 -14.41 4.72 -3.65
C ARG A 22 -13.51 3.47 -3.62
N LEU A 23 -12.47 3.46 -2.79
CA LEU A 23 -11.59 2.29 -2.61
C LEU A 23 -12.25 1.21 -1.76
N GLU A 24 -13.25 1.56 -0.93
CA GLU A 24 -14.00 0.61 -0.08
C GLU A 24 -13.09 -0.36 0.66
N LEU A 25 -12.10 0.19 1.38
CA LEU A 25 -11.06 -0.60 2.03
C LEU A 25 -11.62 -1.35 3.25
N LYS A 26 -11.40 -2.66 3.29
CA LYS A 26 -11.78 -3.52 4.41
C LYS A 26 -10.57 -4.29 4.93
N VAL A 27 -10.29 -4.20 6.23
CA VAL A 27 -9.23 -5.01 6.85
C VAL A 27 -9.73 -6.43 7.07
N LEU A 28 -8.96 -7.42 6.60
CA LEU A 28 -9.23 -8.85 6.73
C LEU A 28 -8.40 -9.52 7.83
N ALA A 29 -7.16 -9.08 8.03
CA ALA A 29 -6.23 -9.62 9.03
C ALA A 29 -5.15 -8.60 9.38
N GLY A 30 -4.48 -8.79 10.52
CA GLY A 30 -3.29 -8.07 10.95
C GLY A 30 -3.50 -6.57 11.20
N GLY A 31 -4.75 -6.12 11.36
CA GLY A 31 -5.10 -4.71 11.57
C GLY A 31 -4.43 -4.08 12.77
N ARG A 32 -4.07 -4.88 13.79
CA ARG A 32 -3.32 -4.40 14.98
C ARG A 32 -1.97 -3.77 14.67
N GLY A 33 -1.39 -4.04 13.50
CA GLY A 33 -0.13 -3.44 13.06
C GLY A 33 -0.29 -2.15 12.26
N ALA A 34 -1.51 -1.69 11.96
CA ALA A 34 -1.74 -0.58 11.04
C ALA A 34 -1.08 0.73 11.50
N ALA A 35 -1.11 1.02 12.80
CA ALA A 35 -0.49 2.22 13.38
C ALA A 35 1.05 2.18 13.40
N GLY A 36 1.66 0.99 13.31
CA GLY A 36 3.11 0.81 13.42
C GLY A 36 3.82 0.54 12.09
N ARG A 37 3.08 0.36 11.00
CA ARG A 37 3.65 0.08 9.68
C ARG A 37 3.57 1.32 8.81
N GLU A 38 4.71 1.68 8.25
CA GLU A 38 4.91 2.91 7.50
C GLU A 38 4.84 2.70 5.98
N ILE A 39 4.34 3.71 5.27
CA ILE A 39 4.33 3.84 3.82
C ILE A 39 5.05 5.15 3.50
N ASP A 40 6.19 5.06 2.83
CA ASP A 40 7.04 6.20 2.44
C ASP A 40 7.27 6.29 0.92
N ILE A 41 6.75 5.32 0.16
CA ILE A 41 6.87 5.27 -1.30
C ILE A 41 5.48 5.16 -1.93
N ALA A 42 5.10 6.19 -2.69
CA ALA A 42 3.90 6.25 -3.53
C ALA A 42 4.00 5.38 -4.80
N ARG A 43 4.38 4.11 -4.64
CA ARG A 43 4.43 3.13 -5.74
C ARG A 43 3.91 1.79 -5.24
N ILE A 44 2.91 1.27 -5.94
CA ILE A 44 2.37 -0.05 -5.68
C ILE A 44 3.29 -1.12 -6.27
N GLN A 45 3.45 -2.23 -5.56
CA GLN A 45 4.21 -3.38 -6.03
C GLN A 45 3.31 -4.63 -6.08
N LYS A 46 3.37 -5.38 -7.18
CA LYS A 46 2.68 -6.67 -7.29
C LYS A 46 3.50 -7.78 -6.64
N LEU A 47 2.84 -8.66 -5.89
CA LEU A 47 3.48 -9.74 -5.14
C LEU A 47 3.79 -10.99 -5.96
N GLY A 48 3.39 -11.08 -7.23
CA GLY A 48 3.52 -12.30 -8.03
C GLY A 48 4.90 -12.97 -8.04
N LEU A 49 5.98 -12.23 -8.32
CA LEU A 49 7.33 -12.79 -8.32
C LEU A 49 7.81 -13.18 -6.91
N ALA A 50 7.42 -12.41 -5.89
CA ALA A 50 7.81 -12.70 -4.52
C ALA A 50 7.17 -14.01 -4.03
N LEU A 51 5.89 -14.24 -4.35
CA LEU A 51 5.18 -15.47 -4.06
C LEU A 51 5.77 -16.70 -4.78
N ALA A 52 6.43 -16.48 -5.94
CA ALA A 52 7.12 -17.54 -6.67
C ALA A 52 8.56 -17.80 -6.18
N GLY A 53 8.98 -17.20 -5.05
CA GLY A 53 10.28 -17.44 -4.42
C GLY A 53 11.33 -16.34 -4.61
N PHE A 54 10.99 -15.23 -5.29
CA PHE A 54 11.91 -14.11 -5.52
C PHE A 54 11.72 -12.95 -4.53
N ALA A 55 11.56 -13.25 -3.24
CA ALA A 55 11.21 -12.27 -2.19
C ALA A 55 12.22 -11.14 -1.98
N HIS A 56 13.48 -11.29 -2.42
CA HIS A 56 14.51 -10.23 -2.36
C HIS A 56 14.12 -8.91 -3.07
N TYR A 57 13.12 -8.93 -3.96
CA TYR A 57 12.65 -7.73 -4.66
C TYR A 57 11.53 -7.00 -3.91
N ILE A 58 11.10 -7.47 -2.73
CA ILE A 58 10.14 -6.72 -1.92
C ILE A 58 10.80 -5.44 -1.44
N HIS A 59 10.21 -4.32 -1.82
CA HIS A 59 10.65 -3.01 -1.37
C HIS A 59 9.86 -2.60 -0.13
N PRO A 60 10.54 -2.33 1.00
CA PRO A 60 9.90 -1.76 2.17
C PRO A 60 9.22 -0.44 1.86
N GLY A 61 8.23 -0.07 2.66
CA GLY A 61 7.53 1.23 2.55
C GLY A 61 6.56 1.34 1.37
N ARG A 62 6.31 0.23 0.66
CA ARG A 62 5.32 0.14 -0.43
C ARG A 62 4.12 -0.69 -0.03
N VAL A 63 2.95 -0.24 -0.47
CA VAL A 63 1.74 -1.07 -0.52
C VAL A 63 1.96 -2.18 -1.54
N GLN A 64 1.79 -3.42 -1.09
CA GLN A 64 1.84 -4.59 -1.95
C GLN A 64 0.43 -4.92 -2.45
N ILE A 65 0.30 -5.40 -3.68
CA ILE A 65 -1.01 -5.76 -4.25
C ILE A 65 -1.03 -7.22 -4.70
N VAL A 66 -2.13 -7.89 -4.37
CA VAL A 66 -2.45 -9.27 -4.71
C VAL A 66 -3.71 -9.26 -5.55
N GLY A 67 -3.60 -9.71 -6.80
CA GLY A 67 -4.73 -9.82 -7.70
C GLY A 67 -5.12 -11.26 -7.99
N GLN A 68 -5.95 -11.44 -9.01
CA GLN A 68 -6.47 -12.74 -9.42
C GLN A 68 -5.39 -13.75 -9.76
N SER A 69 -4.32 -13.32 -10.43
CA SER A 69 -3.18 -14.16 -10.81
C SER A 69 -2.48 -14.76 -9.59
N GLU A 70 -2.22 -13.93 -8.57
CA GLU A 70 -1.54 -14.32 -7.34
C GLU A 70 -2.43 -15.23 -6.47
N ILE A 71 -3.72 -14.89 -6.34
CA ILE A 71 -4.69 -15.74 -5.63
C ILE A 71 -4.85 -17.10 -6.31
N TRP A 72 -4.95 -17.12 -7.64
CA TRP A 72 -5.06 -18.36 -8.39
C TRP A 72 -3.81 -19.22 -8.23
N TYR A 73 -2.62 -18.63 -8.35
CA TYR A 73 -1.34 -19.32 -8.13
C TYR A 73 -1.28 -19.96 -6.74
N LEU A 74 -1.57 -19.19 -5.68
CA LEU A 74 -1.63 -19.71 -4.31
C LEU A 74 -2.66 -20.83 -4.18
N GLY A 75 -3.80 -20.73 -4.85
CA GLY A 75 -4.84 -21.76 -4.88
C GLY A 75 -4.40 -23.09 -5.52
N GLN A 76 -3.38 -23.10 -6.39
CA GLN A 76 -2.84 -24.32 -7.00
C GLN A 76 -1.82 -25.06 -6.12
N LEU A 77 -1.32 -24.42 -5.06
CA LEU A 77 -0.32 -25.01 -4.17
C LEU A 77 -0.98 -25.85 -3.07
N SER A 78 -0.27 -26.86 -2.58
CA SER A 78 -0.62 -27.53 -1.31
C SER A 78 -0.50 -26.54 -0.14
N SER A 79 -1.25 -26.76 0.94
CA SER A 79 -1.21 -25.88 2.12
C SER A 79 0.21 -25.69 2.68
N GLU A 80 1.04 -26.73 2.66
CA GLU A 80 2.46 -26.65 3.07
C GLU A 80 3.24 -25.67 2.18
N LYS A 81 3.12 -25.80 0.85
CA LYS A 81 3.80 -24.92 -0.11
C LYS A 81 3.27 -23.49 -0.08
N LYS A 82 1.96 -23.28 0.18
CA LYS A 82 1.41 -21.95 0.38
C LYS A 82 2.06 -21.28 1.59
N ARG A 83 2.12 -22.00 2.71
CA ARG A 83 2.71 -21.48 3.95
C ARG A 83 4.18 -21.14 3.76
N GLU A 84 4.95 -22.03 3.12
CA GLU A 84 6.34 -21.77 2.75
C GLU A 84 6.49 -20.51 1.88
N ALA A 85 5.69 -20.38 0.82
CA ALA A 85 5.72 -19.22 -0.07
C ALA A 85 5.42 -17.91 0.66
N ILE A 86 4.46 -17.91 1.59
CA ILE A 86 4.07 -16.73 2.39
C ILE A 86 5.16 -16.38 3.40
N GLN A 87 5.71 -17.37 4.10
CA GLN A 87 6.78 -17.16 5.09
C GLN A 87 8.05 -16.58 4.44
N ASN A 88 8.33 -16.96 3.19
CA ASN A 88 9.46 -16.44 2.43
C ASN A 88 9.32 -14.96 2.05
N LEU A 89 8.15 -14.33 2.18
CA LEU A 89 7.92 -12.94 1.79
C LEU A 89 8.58 -11.89 2.72
N ALA A 90 9.22 -12.28 3.83
CA ALA A 90 9.76 -11.33 4.81
C ALA A 90 8.70 -10.29 5.23
N LEU A 91 7.59 -10.79 5.80
CA LEU A 91 6.37 -10.02 6.09
C LEU A 91 6.61 -8.77 6.95
N GLU A 92 7.68 -8.74 7.75
CA GLU A 92 8.11 -7.59 8.53
C GLU A 92 8.50 -6.37 7.67
N LYS A 93 8.90 -6.59 6.41
CA LYS A 93 9.28 -5.50 5.49
C LYS A 93 8.10 -4.91 4.72
N ILE A 94 6.96 -5.59 4.72
CA ILE A 94 5.80 -5.18 3.93
C ILE A 94 4.95 -4.19 4.72
N SER A 95 4.61 -3.03 4.16
CA SER A 95 3.73 -2.08 4.86
C SER A 95 2.32 -2.66 5.03
N CYS A 96 1.71 -3.08 3.93
CA CYS A 96 0.42 -3.77 3.92
C CYS A 96 0.24 -4.52 2.59
N VAL A 97 -0.74 -5.42 2.55
CA VAL A 97 -1.15 -6.16 1.35
C VAL A 97 -2.58 -5.78 0.99
N LEU A 98 -2.78 -5.24 -0.21
CA LEU A 98 -4.08 -4.92 -0.79
C LEU A 98 -4.53 -6.04 -1.74
N VAL A 99 -5.66 -6.67 -1.44
CA VAL A 99 -6.29 -7.72 -2.22
C VAL A 99 -7.43 -7.12 -3.03
N THR A 100 -7.41 -7.33 -4.35
CA THR A 100 -8.35 -6.68 -5.27
C THR A 100 -9.52 -7.57 -5.64
N LYS A 101 -10.54 -7.00 -6.29
CA LYS A 101 -11.72 -7.70 -6.80
C LYS A 101 -12.51 -8.50 -5.76
N GLU A 102 -12.51 -8.07 -4.51
CA GLU A 102 -13.10 -8.81 -3.37
C GLU A 102 -12.64 -10.28 -3.28
N LEU A 103 -11.46 -10.60 -3.81
CA LEU A 103 -10.97 -11.97 -3.81
C LEU A 103 -10.75 -12.41 -2.37
N THR A 104 -11.16 -13.63 -2.06
CA THR A 104 -10.90 -14.28 -0.78
C THR A 104 -9.44 -14.75 -0.75
N PRO A 105 -8.58 -14.20 0.12
CA PRO A 105 -7.23 -14.70 0.27
C PRO A 105 -7.23 -16.10 0.89
N PRO A 106 -6.21 -16.94 0.61
CA PRO A 106 -6.07 -18.22 1.30
C PRO A 106 -5.93 -18.01 2.81
N GLU A 107 -6.50 -18.92 3.60
CA GLU A 107 -6.48 -18.86 5.06
C GLU A 107 -5.06 -18.78 5.60
N GLU A 108 -4.11 -19.49 4.98
CA GLU A 108 -2.71 -19.45 5.35
C GLU A 108 -2.12 -18.03 5.26
N LEU A 109 -2.55 -17.20 4.30
CA LEU A 109 -2.10 -15.80 4.20
C LEU A 109 -2.67 -14.97 5.34
N LEU A 110 -3.96 -15.16 5.67
CA LEU A 110 -4.62 -14.43 6.74
C LEU A 110 -4.01 -14.77 8.11
N GLU A 111 -3.75 -16.05 8.36
CA GLU A 111 -3.10 -16.50 9.60
C GLU A 111 -1.69 -15.93 9.78
N GLU A 112 -0.83 -16.06 8.76
CA GLU A 112 0.54 -15.56 8.83
C GLU A 112 0.56 -14.03 8.97
N ALA A 113 -0.35 -13.35 8.26
CA ALA A 113 -0.50 -11.91 8.35
C ALA A 113 -0.96 -11.46 9.76
N GLU A 114 -1.93 -12.16 10.36
CA GLU A 114 -2.39 -11.86 11.72
C GLU A 114 -1.26 -12.03 12.74
N ARG A 115 -0.49 -13.13 12.63
CA ARG A 115 0.67 -13.39 13.49
C ARG A 115 1.76 -12.33 13.35
N ALA A 116 2.04 -11.91 12.11
CA ALA A 116 3.02 -10.87 11.82
C ALA A 116 2.50 -9.45 12.05
N ALA A 117 1.24 -9.26 12.45
CA ALA A 117 0.57 -7.96 12.49
C ALA A 117 0.73 -7.19 11.16
N LEU A 118 0.59 -7.90 10.04
CA LEU A 118 0.64 -7.35 8.69
C LEU A 118 -0.80 -7.07 8.22
N PRO A 119 -1.20 -5.81 8.01
CA PRO A 119 -2.52 -5.49 7.50
C PRO A 119 -2.75 -6.11 6.12
N VAL A 120 -3.71 -7.02 6.03
CA VAL A 120 -4.30 -7.50 4.78
C VAL A 120 -5.60 -6.74 4.60
N ILE A 121 -5.68 -5.98 3.52
CA ILE A 121 -6.77 -5.08 3.19
C ILE A 121 -7.40 -5.57 1.90
N GLN A 122 -8.71 -5.48 1.77
CA GLN A 122 -9.47 -5.87 0.60
C GLN A 122 -10.16 -4.65 -0.02
N THR A 123 -10.28 -4.66 -1.35
CA THR A 123 -11.07 -3.71 -2.12
C THR A 123 -11.86 -4.44 -3.22
N PRO A 124 -13.08 -3.99 -3.57
CA PRO A 124 -13.82 -4.53 -4.70
C PRO A 124 -13.27 -4.14 -6.07
N LEU A 125 -12.41 -3.12 -6.11
CA LEU A 125 -11.89 -2.60 -7.36
C LEU A 125 -10.96 -3.60 -8.05
N ILE A 126 -10.96 -3.59 -9.38
CA ILE A 126 -9.97 -4.32 -10.18
C ILE A 126 -8.56 -3.71 -9.97
N SER A 127 -7.51 -4.53 -10.12
CA SER A 127 -6.14 -4.11 -9.78
C SER A 127 -5.67 -2.84 -10.46
N SER A 128 -5.99 -2.61 -11.74
CA SER A 128 -5.58 -1.38 -12.44
C SER A 128 -6.20 -0.13 -11.80
N ILE A 129 -7.50 -0.17 -11.47
CA ILE A 129 -8.21 0.94 -10.86
C ILE A 129 -7.71 1.17 -9.42
N ALA A 130 -7.56 0.10 -8.64
CA ALA A 130 -7.03 0.18 -7.29
C ALA A 130 -5.61 0.77 -7.28
N ILE A 131 -4.73 0.33 -8.19
CA ILE A 131 -3.35 0.84 -8.31
C ILE A 131 -3.36 2.35 -8.57
N VAL A 132 -4.17 2.82 -9.52
CA VAL A 132 -4.27 4.25 -9.84
C VAL A 132 -4.75 5.03 -8.62
N ALA A 133 -5.87 4.63 -8.03
CA ALA A 133 -6.48 5.35 -6.92
C ALA A 133 -5.60 5.39 -5.66
N VAL A 134 -4.92 4.28 -5.32
CA VAL A 134 -3.98 4.26 -4.19
C VAL A 134 -2.73 5.08 -4.51
N THR A 135 -2.21 5.00 -5.75
CA THR A 135 -1.04 5.81 -6.14
C THR A 135 -1.34 7.30 -6.05
N GLU A 136 -2.50 7.76 -6.56
CA GLU A 136 -2.94 9.15 -6.48
C GLU A 136 -3.01 9.62 -5.02
N PHE A 137 -3.67 8.83 -4.15
CA PHE A 137 -3.74 9.14 -2.73
C PHE A 137 -2.36 9.25 -2.08
N LEU A 138 -1.49 8.26 -2.31
CA LEU A 138 -0.15 8.24 -1.72
C LEU A 138 0.72 9.39 -2.25
N GLN A 139 0.57 9.79 -3.52
CA GLN A 139 1.30 10.92 -4.08
C GLN A 139 0.94 12.23 -3.39
N GLU A 140 -0.35 12.43 -3.09
CA GLU A 140 -0.81 13.62 -2.36
C GLU A 140 -0.38 13.57 -0.88
N ALA A 141 -0.56 12.43 -0.23
CA ALA A 141 -0.23 12.24 1.18
C ALA A 141 1.29 12.33 1.44
N LEU A 142 2.11 11.88 0.50
CA LEU A 142 3.57 11.89 0.57
C LEU A 142 4.20 13.04 -0.25
N ALA A 143 3.41 14.04 -0.66
CA ALA A 143 3.94 15.21 -1.32
C ALA A 143 4.77 16.04 -0.33
N PRO A 144 6.03 16.40 -0.64
CA PRO A 144 6.78 17.36 0.15
C PRO A 144 6.00 18.67 0.29
N ARG A 145 5.89 19.19 1.52
CA ARG A 145 5.17 20.43 1.80
C ARG A 145 6.16 21.51 2.20
N GLU A 146 5.96 22.70 1.67
CA GLU A 146 6.71 23.89 2.04
C GLU A 146 5.74 25.06 2.26
N VAL A 147 6.05 25.90 3.23
CA VAL A 147 5.29 27.13 3.49
C VAL A 147 6.05 28.30 2.87
N ARG A 148 5.37 29.04 1.98
CA ARG A 148 5.88 30.23 1.31
C ARG A 148 5.04 31.44 1.70
N HIS A 149 5.68 32.59 1.88
CA HIS A 149 4.97 33.86 2.06
C HIS A 149 4.66 34.43 0.68
N GLY A 150 3.39 34.71 0.41
CA GLY A 150 2.94 35.24 -0.87
C GLY A 150 1.43 35.31 -0.95
N VAL A 151 0.93 35.75 -2.10
CA VAL A 151 -0.51 35.80 -2.40
C VAL A 151 -0.77 34.84 -3.56
N LEU A 152 -1.59 33.81 -3.33
CA LEU A 152 -2.05 32.89 -4.37
C LEU A 152 -3.39 33.37 -4.93
N LEU A 153 -3.47 33.54 -6.25
CA LEU A 153 -4.64 34.04 -6.99
C LEU A 153 -4.99 33.08 -8.12
N ASP A 154 -6.28 32.98 -8.48
CA ASP A 154 -6.75 32.33 -9.71
C ASP A 154 -7.10 33.41 -10.75
N LEU A 155 -6.39 33.40 -11.88
CA LEU A 155 -6.59 34.33 -12.99
C LEU A 155 -6.93 33.54 -14.26
N TYR A 156 -8.20 33.57 -14.66
CA TYR A 156 -8.70 32.85 -15.85
C TYR A 156 -8.39 31.33 -15.83
N GLY A 157 -8.39 30.70 -14.66
CA GLY A 157 -8.08 29.28 -14.48
C GLY A 157 -6.58 28.98 -14.36
N LEU A 158 -5.74 30.02 -14.31
CA LEU A 158 -4.31 29.90 -14.04
C LEU A 158 -4.05 30.24 -12.56
N GLY A 159 -3.48 29.28 -11.83
CA GLY A 159 -2.96 29.54 -10.49
C GLY A 159 -1.70 30.41 -10.57
N VAL A 160 -1.75 31.62 -10.00
CA VAL A 160 -0.65 32.59 -9.98
C VAL A 160 -0.23 32.86 -8.54
N LEU A 161 1.02 32.57 -8.21
CA LEU A 161 1.64 32.92 -6.92
C LEU A 161 2.44 34.21 -7.07
N ILE A 162 2.10 35.22 -6.28
CA ILE A 162 2.83 36.50 -6.20
C ILE A 162 3.68 36.50 -4.93
N GLU A 163 5.00 36.65 -5.10
CA GLU A 163 5.99 36.76 -4.01
C GLU A 163 6.71 38.11 -4.12
N GLY A 164 7.08 38.72 -2.99
CA GLY A 164 7.74 40.03 -2.91
C GLY A 164 8.18 40.38 -1.50
#